data_AF-A0A2V8YDR7-F1
#
_entry.id   AF-A0A2V8YDR7-F1
#
_cell.length_a   1.000
_cell.length_b   1.000
_cell.length_c   1.000
_cell.angle_alpha   90.00
_cell.angle_beta   90.00
_cell.angle_gamma   90.00
#
_symmetry.space_group_name_H-M   'P 1'
#
loop_
_entity.id
_entity.type
_entity.pdbx_description
1 polymer ?
#
loop_
_entity_poly.entity_id
_entity_poly.type
_entity_poly.pdbx_seq_one_letter_code
_entity_poly.pdbx_strand_id
1 'polypeptide(L)' 'MCFAGVSFHGPVAGRPGVTEREILIGSCSALEGPSHFLGTETVTGAKAYFDMINDAGGWTAAS' A
#
# COMPACT_ATOMS: atom_id res chain seq x y z
N MET A 1 9.49 2.24 -13.95
CA MET A 1 8.67 3.47 -14.08
C MET A 1 7.48 3.38 -13.13
N CYS A 2 7.24 4.37 -12.28
CA CYS A 2 6.03 4.42 -11.45
C CYS A 2 4.84 4.84 -12.30
N PHE A 3 4.26 3.87 -13.02
CA PHE A 3 2.92 4.04 -13.54
C PHE A 3 1.96 4.01 -12.36
N ALA A 4 1.40 5.17 -12.03
CA ALA A 4 0.24 5.29 -11.17
C ALA A 4 -0.94 4.60 -11.87
N GLY A 5 -1.07 3.29 -11.68
CA GLY A 5 -2.27 2.54 -12.03
C GLY A 5 -3.39 2.98 -11.11
N VAL A 6 -4.22 3.92 -11.57
CA VAL A 6 -5.41 4.35 -10.83
C VAL A 6 -6.46 3.24 -10.95
N SER A 7 -6.54 2.37 -9.94
CA SER A 7 -7.60 1.36 -9.86
C SER A 7 -8.78 1.95 -9.07
N PHE A 8 -9.85 2.31 -9.77
CA PHE A 8 -11.07 2.84 -9.18
C PHE A 8 -11.90 1.70 -8.55
N HIS A 9 -11.58 1.32 -7.31
CA HIS A 9 -12.56 0.63 -6.45
C HIS A 9 -13.44 1.69 -5.78
N GLY A 10 -14.76 1.55 -5.93
CA GLY A 10 -15.76 2.55 -5.53
C GLY A 10 -15.61 2.96 -4.06
N PRO A 11 -15.75 4.26 -3.75
CA PRO A 11 -15.41 4.76 -2.44
C PRO A 11 -16.45 4.32 -1.42
N VAL A 12 -16.01 3.97 -0.21
CA VAL A 12 -16.83 4.26 0.95
C VAL A 12 -16.54 5.70 1.36
N ALA A 13 -17.59 6.52 1.47
CA ALA A 13 -17.51 7.93 1.82
C ALA A 13 -16.45 8.76 1.03
N GLY A 14 -16.44 8.66 -0.30
CA GLY A 14 -15.73 9.60 -1.19
C GLY A 14 -14.19 9.60 -1.16
N ARG A 15 -13.52 8.68 -0.45
CA ARG A 15 -12.05 8.62 -0.37
C ARG A 15 -11.48 7.54 -1.31
N PRO A 16 -10.70 7.91 -2.36
CA PRO A 16 -10.08 6.92 -3.24
C PRO A 16 -9.17 5.96 -2.46
N GLY A 17 -9.28 4.67 -2.74
CA GLY A 17 -8.46 3.65 -2.10
C GLY A 17 -8.84 3.32 -0.65
N VAL A 18 -9.97 3.81 -0.13
CA VAL A 18 -10.46 3.45 1.20
C VAL A 18 -11.82 2.79 1.11
N THR A 19 -11.94 1.60 1.67
CA THR A 19 -13.19 0.89 1.92
C THR A 19 -13.39 0.74 3.43
N GLU A 20 -14.52 0.15 3.84
CA GLU A 20 -14.80 -0.08 5.26
C GLU A 20 -13.75 -1.00 5.93
N ARG A 21 -13.12 -1.87 5.15
CA ARG A 21 -12.29 -2.97 5.65
C ARG A 21 -10.88 -3.02 5.06
N GLU A 22 -10.59 -2.14 4.12
CA GLU A 22 -9.35 -2.17 3.36
C GLU A 22 -8.92 -0.75 2.99
N ILE A 23 -7.62 -0.50 3.09
CA ILE A 23 -6.98 0.73 2.62
C ILE A 23 -5.90 0.34 1.62
N LEU A 24 -6.00 0.84 0.40
CA LEU A 24 -5.05 0.61 -0.67
C LEU A 24 -3.89 1.60 -0.55
N ILE A 25 -2.69 1.09 -0.31
CA ILE A 25 -1.45 1.86 -0.25
C ILE A 25 -0.62 1.59 -1.51
N GLY A 26 -0.46 2.61 -2.35
CA GLY A 26 0.45 2.56 -3.49
C GLY A 26 1.90 2.79 -3.07
N SER A 27 2.84 2.00 -3.61
CA SER A 27 4.28 2.25 -3.44
C SER A 27 4.96 2.45 -4.79
N CYS A 28 5.76 3.50 -4.88
CA CYS A 28 6.63 3.79 -6.00
C CYS A 28 8.08 3.53 -5.55
N SER A 29 8.62 2.37 -5.92
CA SER A 29 9.97 1.96 -5.53
C SER A 29 10.81 1.64 -6.77
N ALA A 30 12.12 1.83 -6.66
CA ALA A 30 13.07 1.44 -7.70
C ALA A 30 13.20 -0.10 -7.71
N LEU A 31 12.24 -0.78 -8.34
CA LEU A 31 12.22 -2.25 -8.41
C LEU A 31 13.09 -2.81 -9.55
N GLU A 32 13.80 -1.95 -10.25
CA GLU A 32 14.65 -2.28 -11.40
C GLU A 32 15.79 -1.26 -11.48
N GLY A 33 16.83 -1.59 -12.24
CA GLY A 33 17.97 -0.71 -12.46
C GLY A 33 18.99 -0.68 -11.31
N PRO A 34 19.92 0.29 -11.28
CA PRO A 34 21.10 0.27 -10.40
C PRO A 34 20.77 0.27 -8.90
N SER A 35 19.61 0.84 -8.54
CA SER A 35 19.15 0.95 -7.16
C SER A 35 18.11 -0.11 -6.78
N HIS A 36 17.96 -1.17 -7.60
CA HIS A 36 16.92 -2.19 -7.42
C HIS A 36 16.87 -2.72 -5.99
N PHE A 37 18.02 -3.14 -5.47
CA PHE A 37 18.14 -3.73 -4.14
C PHE A 37 17.51 -2.86 -3.04
N LEU A 38 17.76 -1.54 -3.06
CA LEU A 38 17.19 -0.61 -2.09
C LEU A 38 15.66 -0.52 -2.25
N GLY A 39 15.15 -0.52 -3.47
CA GLY A 39 13.71 -0.52 -3.74
C GLY A 39 13.03 -1.81 -3.30
N THR A 40 13.65 -2.97 -3.52
CA THR A 40 13.16 -4.27 -3.04
C THR A 40 13.04 -4.27 -1.52
N GLU A 41 14.12 -3.89 -0.81
CA GLU A 41 14.12 -3.88 0.66
C GLU A 41 13.13 -2.87 1.23
N THR A 42 12.92 -1.73 0.55
CA THR A 42 11.88 -0.75 0.92
C THR A 42 10.48 -1.38 0.85
N VAL A 43 10.17 -2.10 -0.23
CA VAL A 43 8.86 -2.77 -0.37
C VAL A 43 8.72 -3.93 0.61
N THR A 44 9.77 -4.72 0.81
CA THR A 44 9.77 -5.84 1.77
C THR A 44 9.52 -5.35 3.19
N GLY A 45 10.21 -4.30 3.63
CA GLY A 45 10.03 -3.71 4.95
C GLY A 45 8.64 -3.10 5.13
N ALA A 46 8.14 -2.36 4.14
CA ALA A 46 6.79 -1.81 4.17
C ALA A 46 5.72 -2.91 4.32
N LYS A 47 5.86 -4.02 3.58
CA LYS A 47 4.97 -5.18 3.68
C LYS A 47 5.01 -5.80 5.07
N ALA A 48 6.20 -6.11 5.60
CA ALA A 48 6.34 -6.70 6.93
C ALA A 48 5.72 -5.83 8.03
N TYR A 49 5.83 -4.50 7.91
CA TYR A 49 5.20 -3.57 8.83
C TYR A 49 3.67 -3.58 8.73
N PHE A 50 3.12 -3.58 7.52
CA PHE A 50 1.68 -3.65 7.34
C PHE A 50 1.10 -5.00 7.77
N ASP A 51 1.81 -6.10 7.55
CA ASP A 51 1.43 -7.43 8.04
C ASP A 51 1.34 -7.43 9.57
N MET A 52 2.35 -6.87 10.26
CA MET A 52 2.31 -6.71 11.72
C MET A 52 1.06 -5.92 12.19
N ILE A 53 0.72 -4.81 11.51
CA ILE A 53 -0.46 -4.02 11.87
C ILE A 53 -1.74 -4.80 11.62
N ASN A 54 -1.84 -5.49 10.50
CA ASN A 54 -3.01 -6.30 10.15
C ASN A 54 -3.22 -7.44 11.15
N ASP A 55 -2.14 -8.10 11.57
CA ASP A 55 -2.15 -9.14 12.60
C ASP A 55 -2.59 -8.60 13.97
N ALA A 56 -2.31 -7.33 14.27
CA ALA A 56 -2.74 -6.65 15.49
C ALA A 56 -4.22 -6.18 15.46
N GLY A 57 -4.97 -6.51 14.40
CA GLY A 57 -6.38 -6.11 14.23
C GLY A 57 -6.60 -5.06 13.13
N GLY A 58 -5.54 -4.62 12.46
CA GLY A 58 -5.61 -3.72 11.31
C GLY A 58 -6.06 -2.30 11.67
N TRP A 59 -6.19 -1.48 10.62
CA TRP A 59 -6.81 -0.16 10.70
C TRP A 59 -8.06 -0.14 9.83
N THR A 60 -9.17 0.38 10.35
CA THR A 60 -10.43 0.50 9.58
C THR A 60 -10.83 1.95 9.41
N ALA A 61 -11.67 2.24 8.42
CA ALA A 61 -12.13 3.60 8.15
C ALA A 61 -12.99 4.22 9.28
N ALA A 62 -13.43 3.41 10.24
CA ALA A 62 -14.34 3.76 11.33
C ALA A 62 -13.66 3.94 12.71
N SER A 63 -12.35 3.70 12.79
CA SER A 63 -11.48 4.01 13.94
C SER A 63 -10.72 5.30 13.70
#